data_AF-A0A3C0A0N7-F1
#
_entry.id   AF-A0A3C0A0N7-F1
#
_cell.length_a   1.000
_cell.length_b   1.000
_cell.length_c   1.000
_cell.angle_alpha   90.00
_cell.angle_beta   90.00
_cell.angle_gamma   90.00
#
_symmetry.space_group_name_H-M   'P 1'
#
loop_
_entity.id
_entity.type
_entity.pdbx_description
1 polymer ?
#
loop_
_entity_poly.entity_id
_entity_poly.type
_entity_poly.pdbx_seq_one_letter_code
_entity_poly.pdbx_strand_id
1 'polypeptide(L)'
;MRIKNAFTLIELMIVVAIIGILAAVSTAKFSDLIAKSKDGSTKGALSSIRSTLAIYYSDNEGHYPVDNLTCLCAENKYTNMIPIVKLAKTPHSEISLVTTGSSTSAYITDSGGWAYVNDITNPGWGLIAVNCSHSDLNGDVWSLF
;
A
#
# COMPACT_ATOMS: atom_id res chain seq x y z
N MET A 1 -26.31 53.83 -14.90
CA MET A 1 -27.10 52.67 -15.37
C MET A 1 -26.19 51.45 -15.31
N ARG A 2 -26.44 50.49 -14.40
CA ARG A 2 -25.55 49.32 -14.21
C ARG A 2 -26.10 48.18 -15.07
N ILE A 3 -25.45 47.90 -16.19
CA ILE A 3 -25.84 46.80 -17.10
C ILE A 3 -25.61 45.49 -16.33
N LYS A 4 -26.69 44.79 -15.98
CA LYS A 4 -26.62 43.43 -15.45
C LYS A 4 -26.60 42.49 -16.65
N ASN A 5 -25.43 41.98 -17.01
CA ASN A 5 -25.29 40.92 -17.99
C ASN A 5 -25.86 39.63 -17.36
N ALA A 6 -27.04 39.21 -17.82
CA ALA A 6 -27.63 37.93 -17.45
C ALA A 6 -27.14 36.87 -18.44
N PHE A 7 -26.62 35.76 -17.94
CA PHE A 7 -26.27 34.59 -18.74
C PHE A 7 -27.52 33.98 -19.38
N THR A 8 -27.39 33.47 -20.60
CA THR A 8 -28.48 32.76 -21.28
C THR A 8 -28.59 31.32 -20.77
N LEU A 9 -29.80 30.76 -20.79
CA LEU A 9 -30.03 29.35 -20.47
C LEU A 9 -29.26 28.42 -21.42
N ILE A 10 -29.10 28.82 -22.69
CA ILE A 10 -28.39 28.01 -23.69
C ILE A 10 -26.88 27.97 -23.43
N GLU A 11 -26.28 29.08 -22.99
CA GLU A 11 -24.87 29.11 -22.57
C GLU A 11 -24.65 28.15 -21.40
N LEU A 12 -25.52 28.19 -20.39
CA LEU A 12 -25.42 27.28 -19.25
C LEU A 12 -25.56 25.81 -19.67
N MET A 13 -26.49 25.51 -20.57
CA MET A 13 -26.69 24.15 -21.08
C MET A 13 -25.47 23.60 -21.82
N ILE A 14 -24.85 24.41 -22.69
CA ILE A 14 -23.63 24.00 -23.40
C ILE A 14 -22.49 23.76 -22.41
N VAL A 15 -22.34 24.60 -21.40
CA VAL A 15 -21.30 24.45 -20.37
C VAL A 15 -21.47 23.14 -19.60
N VAL A 16 -22.69 22.82 -19.15
CA VAL A 16 -22.95 21.56 -18.43
C VAL A 16 -22.76 20.36 -19.35
N ALA A 17 -23.13 20.45 -20.62
CA ALA A 17 -22.89 19.38 -21.61
C ALA A 17 -21.40 19.11 -21.82
N ILE A 18 -20.58 20.15 -21.97
CA ILE A 18 -19.12 20.01 -22.13
C ILE A 18 -18.48 19.45 -20.85
N ILE A 19 -18.86 19.95 -19.67
CA ILE A 19 -18.35 19.43 -18.39
C ILE A 19 -18.74 17.96 -18.21
N GLY A 20 -19.95 17.56 -18.64
CA GLY A 20 -20.39 16.16 -18.60
C GLY A 20 -19.53 15.22 -19.44
N ILE A 21 -19.17 15.62 -20.67
CA ILE A 21 -18.30 14.84 -21.55
C ILE A 21 -16.88 14.73 -20.96
N LEU A 22 -16.32 15.85 -20.48
CA LEU A 22 -14.99 15.87 -19.87
C LEU A 22 -14.94 15.03 -18.59
N ALA A 23 -15.98 15.08 -17.76
CA ALA A 23 -16.09 14.29 -16.55
C ALA A 23 -16.10 12.78 -16.87
N ALA A 24 -16.91 12.35 -17.84
CA ALA A 24 -17.02 10.94 -18.22
C ALA A 24 -15.67 10.33 -18.67
N VAL A 25 -14.89 11.05 -19.49
CA VAL A 25 -13.56 10.59 -19.94
C VAL A 25 -12.53 10.63 -18.81
N SER A 26 -12.61 11.62 -17.93
CA SER A 26 -11.67 11.80 -16.81
C SER A 26 -11.79 10.69 -15.76
N THR A 27 -13.01 10.24 -15.45
CA THR A 27 -13.27 9.24 -14.40
C THR A 27 -12.51 7.92 -14.64
N ALA A 28 -12.45 7.43 -15.88
CA ALA A 28 -11.77 6.17 -16.20
C ALA A 28 -10.25 6.27 -15.97
N LYS A 29 -9.61 7.35 -16.45
CA LYS A 29 -8.17 7.56 -16.30
C LYS A 29 -7.76 7.78 -14.84
N PHE A 30 -8.62 8.45 -14.06
CA PHE A 30 -8.33 8.72 -12.66
C PHE A 30 -8.31 7.45 -11.80
N SER A 31 -9.16 6.46 -12.11
CA SER A 31 -9.19 5.17 -11.40
C SER A 31 -7.86 4.40 -11.55
N ASP A 32 -7.31 4.32 -12.76
CA ASP A 32 -6.03 3.65 -13.00
C ASP A 32 -4.84 4.39 -12.37
N LEU A 33 -4.88 5.72 -12.32
CA LEU A 33 -3.85 6.51 -11.63
C LEU A 33 -3.87 6.27 -10.11
N ILE A 34 -5.07 6.16 -9.51
CA ILE A 34 -5.20 5.78 -8.10
C ILE A 34 -4.63 4.38 -7.88
N ALA A 35 -4.98 3.43 -8.74
CA ALA A 35 -4.47 2.06 -8.66
C ALA A 35 -2.92 2.04 -8.68
N LYS A 36 -2.31 2.75 -9.63
CA LYS A 36 -0.85 2.86 -9.74
C LYS A 36 -0.21 3.53 -8.52
N SER A 37 -0.89 4.53 -7.94
CA SER A 37 -0.45 5.19 -6.72
C SER A 37 -0.47 4.25 -5.50
N LYS A 38 -1.49 3.39 -5.38
CA LYS A 38 -1.59 2.39 -4.31
C LYS A 38 -0.45 1.37 -4.39
N ASP A 39 -0.20 0.80 -5.56
CA ASP A 39 0.89 -0.15 -5.77
C ASP A 39 2.26 0.48 -5.46
N GLY A 40 2.49 1.70 -5.94
CA GLY A 40 3.71 2.46 -5.63
C GLY A 40 3.88 2.73 -4.14
N SER A 41 2.79 3.07 -3.45
CA SER A 41 2.76 3.26 -1.99
C SER A 41 3.15 1.98 -1.26
N THR A 42 2.61 0.82 -1.66
CA THR A 42 2.92 -0.47 -1.02
C THR A 42 4.37 -0.89 -1.26
N LYS A 43 4.90 -0.72 -2.47
CA LYS A 43 6.31 -1.01 -2.77
C LYS A 43 7.26 -0.09 -2.00
N GLY A 44 6.91 1.19 -1.87
CA GLY A 44 7.63 2.14 -1.03
C GLY A 44 7.59 1.75 0.45
N ALA A 45 6.41 1.36 0.95
CA ALA A 45 6.22 0.89 2.30
C ALA A 45 7.04 -0.39 2.60
N LEU A 46 7.07 -1.35 1.67
CA LEU A 46 7.86 -2.58 1.80
C LEU A 46 9.36 -2.26 1.91
N SER A 47 9.85 -1.36 1.05
CA SER A 47 11.25 -0.90 1.07
C SER A 47 11.59 -0.17 2.37
N SER A 48 10.64 0.63 2.88
CA SER A 48 10.78 1.33 4.17
C SER A 48 10.92 0.33 5.32
N ILE A 49 10.01 -0.65 5.45
CA ILE A 49 10.10 -1.65 6.53
C ILE A 49 11.38 -2.47 6.43
N ARG A 50 11.80 -2.89 5.23
CA ARG A 50 13.07 -3.60 5.03
C ARG A 50 14.27 -2.79 5.52
N SER A 51 14.26 -1.48 5.28
CA SER A 51 15.29 -0.57 5.78
C SER A 51 15.26 -0.46 7.31
N THR A 52 14.06 -0.31 7.90
CA THR A 52 13.85 -0.30 9.35
C THR A 52 14.33 -1.60 10.01
N LEU A 53 14.04 -2.75 9.39
CA LEU A 53 14.49 -4.07 9.85
C LEU A 53 16.02 -4.20 9.79
N ALA A 54 16.66 -3.67 8.74
CA ALA A 54 18.13 -3.68 8.64
C ALA A 54 18.78 -2.82 9.74
N ILE A 55 18.20 -1.67 10.06
CA ILE A 55 18.66 -0.83 11.18
C ILE A 55 18.48 -1.58 12.50
N TYR A 56 17.29 -2.15 12.74
CA TYR A 56 17.04 -2.96 13.94
C TYR A 56 18.04 -4.10 14.07
N TYR A 57 18.29 -4.84 12.99
CA TYR A 57 19.26 -5.93 12.97
C TYR A 57 20.66 -5.48 13.38
N SER A 58 21.10 -4.31 12.88
CA SER A 58 22.39 -3.71 13.25
C SER A 58 22.46 -3.31 14.73
N ASP A 59 21.37 -2.77 15.27
CA ASP A 59 21.30 -2.30 16.66
C ASP A 59 21.17 -3.45 17.68
N ASN A 60 20.67 -4.61 17.25
CA ASN A 60 20.37 -5.76 18.11
C ASN A 60 21.31 -6.93 17.82
N GLU A 61 22.59 -6.65 17.56
CA GLU A 61 23.66 -7.66 17.44
C GLU A 61 23.37 -8.76 16.40
N GLY A 62 22.67 -8.41 15.31
CA GLY A 62 22.30 -9.35 14.26
C GLY A 62 21.06 -10.19 14.57
N HIS A 63 20.20 -9.71 15.45
CA HIS A 63 18.89 -10.32 15.71
C HIS A 63 17.77 -9.51 15.06
N TYR A 64 16.88 -10.19 14.33
CA TYR A 64 15.64 -9.59 13.84
C TYR A 64 14.55 -9.64 14.92
N PRO A 65 13.46 -8.86 14.79
CA PRO A 65 12.31 -8.99 15.67
C PRO A 65 11.74 -10.41 15.70
N VAL A 66 11.38 -10.88 16.89
CA VAL A 66 10.64 -12.15 17.08
C VAL A 66 9.14 -11.93 17.33
N ASP A 67 8.71 -10.67 17.40
CA ASP A 67 7.31 -10.27 17.53
C ASP A 67 6.68 -9.97 16.15
N ASN A 68 5.48 -9.38 16.17
CA ASN A 68 4.75 -8.96 14.96
C ASN A 68 5.20 -7.56 14.49
N LEU A 69 6.48 -7.25 14.60
CA LEU A 69 7.11 -5.96 14.29
C LEU A 69 6.68 -4.79 15.18
N THR A 70 5.94 -5.04 16.26
CA THR A 70 5.50 -3.99 17.20
C THR A 70 6.67 -3.31 17.89
N CYS A 71 7.77 -4.02 18.11
CA CYS A 71 8.99 -3.47 18.68
C CYS A 71 9.67 -2.41 17.78
N LEU A 72 9.42 -2.41 16.47
CA LEU A 72 9.94 -1.37 15.58
C LEU A 72 9.30 0.01 15.85
N CYS A 73 8.06 -0.01 16.35
CA CYS A 73 7.30 1.18 16.71
C CYS A 73 7.52 1.59 18.18
N ALA A 74 8.25 0.80 18.96
CA ALA A 74 8.48 1.09 20.36
C ALA A 74 9.26 2.41 20.50
N GLU A 75 8.68 3.33 21.27
CA GLU A 75 9.28 4.64 21.59
C GLU A 75 9.66 5.47 20.34
N ASN A 76 9.08 5.16 19.18
CA ASN A 76 9.41 5.78 17.88
C ASN A 76 10.90 5.68 17.50
N LYS A 77 11.62 4.66 18.00
CA LYS A 77 13.06 4.52 17.74
C LYS A 77 13.36 4.25 16.26
N TYR A 78 12.64 3.33 15.63
CA TYR A 78 12.92 2.90 14.25
C TYR A 78 11.84 3.35 13.25
N THR A 79 10.57 3.32 13.66
CA THR A 79 9.44 3.89 12.90
C THR A 79 8.35 4.35 13.87
N ASN A 80 7.47 5.25 13.43
CA ASN A 80 6.33 5.69 14.24
C ASN A 80 5.13 4.70 14.17
N MET A 81 5.01 3.98 13.04
CA MET A 81 3.95 3.00 12.82
C MET A 81 4.34 2.03 11.71
N ILE A 82 3.72 0.85 11.71
CA ILE A 82 3.78 -0.06 10.56
C ILE A 82 2.95 0.55 9.42
N PRO A 83 3.53 0.74 8.22
CA PRO A 83 2.82 1.35 7.11
C PRO A 83 1.68 0.46 6.62
N ILE A 84 0.67 1.11 6.04
CA ILE A 84 -0.52 0.45 5.51
C ILE A 84 -0.20 -0.13 4.13
N VAL A 85 -0.59 -1.38 3.92
CA VAL A 85 -0.57 -2.05 2.63
C VAL A 85 -1.80 -1.61 1.83
N LYS A 86 -1.58 -1.16 0.60
CA LYS A 86 -2.62 -0.71 -0.33
C LYS A 86 -2.51 -1.50 -1.63
N LEU A 87 -3.43 -2.43 -1.83
CA LEU A 87 -3.43 -3.32 -2.99
C LEU A 87 -4.48 -2.82 -3.97
N ALA A 88 -4.07 -2.45 -5.17
CA ALA A 88 -5.03 -2.05 -6.19
C ALA A 88 -5.68 -3.29 -6.84
N LYS A 89 -6.96 -3.17 -7.19
CA LYS A 89 -7.72 -4.20 -7.95
C LYS A 89 -7.75 -5.59 -7.27
N THR A 90 -7.62 -5.65 -5.94
CA THR A 90 -7.80 -6.87 -5.13
C THR A 90 -9.01 -6.70 -4.19
N PRO A 91 -9.57 -7.80 -3.63
CA PRO A 91 -10.67 -7.70 -2.65
C PRO A 91 -10.20 -7.25 -1.25
N HIS A 92 -8.92 -6.93 -1.09
CA HIS A 92 -8.31 -6.70 0.21
C HIS A 92 -8.49 -5.26 0.70
N SER A 93 -8.75 -5.14 1.99
CA SER A 93 -8.81 -3.84 2.68
C SER A 93 -7.42 -3.23 2.83
N GLU A 94 -7.35 -1.90 2.92
CA GLU A 94 -6.10 -1.20 3.26
C GLU A 94 -5.78 -1.41 4.75
N ILE A 95 -4.85 -2.31 5.05
CA ILE A 95 -4.52 -2.74 6.42
C ILE A 95 -3.00 -2.73 6.67
N SER A 96 -2.60 -2.60 7.93
CA SER A 96 -1.20 -2.69 8.38
C SER A 96 -0.92 -3.93 9.24
N LEU A 97 -1.85 -4.90 9.23
CA LEU A 97 -1.72 -6.13 10.02
C LEU A 97 -0.46 -6.90 9.59
N VAL A 98 0.33 -7.33 10.57
CA VAL A 98 1.48 -8.21 10.37
C VAL A 98 1.08 -9.63 10.78
N THR A 99 1.02 -10.53 9.80
CA THR A 99 0.89 -11.96 10.02
C THR A 99 2.28 -12.57 10.16
N THR A 100 2.52 -13.28 11.26
CA THR A 100 3.81 -13.92 11.55
C THR A 100 3.77 -15.42 11.42
N GLY A 101 4.93 -16.03 11.14
CA GLY A 101 5.06 -17.48 11.12
C GLY A 101 6.45 -17.99 10.72
N SER A 102 6.62 -19.31 10.75
CA SER A 102 7.90 -19.99 10.66
C SER A 102 8.41 -20.29 9.25
N SER A 103 7.80 -19.81 8.16
CA SER A 103 8.37 -19.86 6.79
C SER A 103 7.57 -19.01 5.78
N THR A 104 8.25 -18.42 4.79
CA THR A 104 7.66 -17.47 3.82
C THR A 104 6.54 -18.06 2.96
N SER A 105 6.59 -19.36 2.62
CA SER A 105 5.53 -20.01 1.82
C SER A 105 4.32 -20.50 2.64
N ALA A 106 4.40 -20.56 3.96
CA ALA A 106 3.34 -21.13 4.81
C ALA A 106 2.30 -20.12 5.32
N TYR A 107 2.51 -18.80 5.15
CA TYR A 107 1.63 -17.76 5.71
C TYR A 107 1.22 -16.65 4.73
N ILE A 108 1.40 -16.86 3.43
CA ILE A 108 0.63 -16.08 2.44
C ILE A 108 -0.81 -16.60 2.48
N THR A 109 -1.56 -16.09 3.46
CA THR A 109 -2.97 -16.41 3.68
C THR A 109 -3.89 -15.55 2.82
N ASP A 110 -3.32 -14.66 2.01
CA ASP A 110 -4.05 -13.70 1.19
C ASP A 110 -4.95 -12.79 2.04
N SER A 111 -4.39 -12.19 3.09
CA SER A 111 -5.14 -11.30 4.00
C SER A 111 -5.05 -9.81 3.66
N GLY A 112 -4.10 -9.41 2.81
CA GLY A 112 -3.92 -8.02 2.37
C GLY A 112 -2.98 -7.15 3.21
N GLY A 113 -2.28 -7.74 4.19
CA GLY A 113 -1.33 -7.05 5.08
C GLY A 113 0.13 -7.41 4.81
N TRP A 114 0.94 -7.44 5.87
CA TRP A 114 2.33 -7.89 5.84
C TRP A 114 2.42 -9.36 6.26
N ALA A 115 3.33 -10.10 5.64
CA ALA A 115 3.78 -11.40 6.09
C ALA A 115 5.23 -11.28 6.55
N TYR A 116 5.52 -11.72 7.78
CA TYR A 116 6.85 -11.60 8.38
C TYR A 116 7.30 -12.93 9.01
N VAL A 117 8.55 -13.32 8.74
CA VAL A 117 9.14 -14.52 9.35
C VAL A 117 9.83 -14.14 10.65
N ASN A 118 9.19 -14.45 11.77
CA ASN A 118 9.66 -14.10 13.13
C ASN A 118 10.29 -15.28 13.89
N ASP A 119 10.45 -16.43 13.23
CA ASP A 119 11.03 -17.64 13.82
C ASP A 119 12.56 -17.65 13.64
N ILE A 120 13.29 -17.53 14.74
CA ILE A 120 14.77 -17.55 14.77
C ILE A 120 15.37 -18.85 14.21
N THR A 121 14.62 -19.95 14.23
CA THR A 121 15.08 -21.25 13.73
C THR A 121 14.91 -21.38 12.22
N ASN A 122 14.14 -20.47 11.59
CA ASN A 122 13.92 -20.50 10.16
C ASN A 122 15.08 -19.80 9.41
N PRO A 123 15.61 -20.39 8.32
CA PRO A 123 16.66 -19.74 7.51
C PRO A 123 16.23 -18.44 6.83
N GLY A 124 14.92 -18.21 6.71
CA GLY A 124 14.30 -16.98 6.23
C GLY A 124 13.89 -16.01 7.35
N TRP A 125 14.41 -16.15 8.57
CA TRP A 125 14.17 -15.18 9.65
C TRP A 125 14.50 -13.75 9.20
N GLY A 126 13.60 -12.81 9.49
CA GLY A 126 13.74 -11.43 9.06
C GLY A 126 13.14 -11.12 7.68
N LEU A 127 12.70 -12.15 6.93
CA LEU A 127 12.02 -11.92 5.65
C LEU A 127 10.65 -11.29 5.87
N ILE A 128 10.39 -10.24 5.09
CA ILE A 128 9.08 -9.57 5.01
C ILE A 128 8.61 -9.50 3.56
N ALA A 129 7.33 -9.79 3.37
CA ALA A 129 6.62 -9.73 2.10
C ALA A 129 5.21 -9.16 2.29
N VAL A 130 4.55 -8.86 1.18
CA VAL A 130 3.12 -8.52 1.19
C VAL A 130 2.31 -9.82 1.29
N ASN A 131 1.40 -9.91 2.27
CA ASN A 131 0.53 -11.06 2.48
C ASN A 131 -0.63 -11.07 1.47
N CYS A 132 -0.30 -11.29 0.20
CA CYS A 132 -1.24 -11.32 -0.90
C CYS A 132 -0.78 -12.31 -1.97
N SER A 133 -1.73 -13.12 -2.44
CA SER A 133 -1.54 -14.09 -3.52
C SER A 133 -1.85 -13.51 -4.91
N HIS A 134 -2.44 -12.32 -4.98
CA HIS A 134 -2.76 -11.63 -6.22
C HIS A 134 -1.53 -10.92 -6.81
N SER A 135 -1.63 -10.56 -8.09
CA SER A 135 -0.61 -9.78 -8.79
C SER A 135 -0.79 -8.28 -8.63
N ASP A 136 0.31 -7.55 -8.75
CA ASP A 136 0.33 -6.10 -8.95
C ASP A 136 -0.19 -5.72 -10.35
N LEU A 137 -0.24 -4.42 -10.66
CA LEU A 137 -0.66 -3.93 -11.97
C LEU A 137 0.24 -4.35 -13.15
N ASN A 138 1.44 -4.88 -12.91
CA ASN A 138 2.37 -5.36 -13.94
C ASN A 138 2.30 -6.88 -14.13
N GLY A 139 1.56 -7.61 -13.29
CA GLY A 139 1.41 -9.06 -13.35
C GLY A 139 2.28 -9.83 -12.35
N ASP A 140 3.12 -9.14 -11.58
CA ASP A 140 4.01 -9.76 -10.61
C ASP A 140 3.27 -10.05 -9.30
N VAL A 141 3.43 -11.25 -8.74
CA VAL A 141 2.72 -11.67 -7.51
C VAL A 141 3.27 -10.92 -6.30
N TRP A 142 2.37 -10.33 -5.50
CA TRP A 142 2.73 -9.48 -4.34
C TRP A 142 3.65 -10.15 -3.31
N SER A 143 3.44 -11.43 -3.05
CA SER A 143 4.24 -12.21 -2.10
C SER A 143 5.67 -12.54 -2.58
N LEU A 144 5.99 -12.27 -3.85
CA LEU A 144 7.32 -12.51 -4.43
C LEU A 144 8.23 -11.28 -4.44
N PHE A 145 7.70 -10.10 -4.06
CA PHE A 145 8.47 -8.86 -3.96
C PHE A 145 9.38 -8.82 -2.75
#